data_AF-A0A7V7X1X4-F1
#
_entry.id   AF-A0A7V7X1X4-F1
#
_cell.length_a   1.000
_cell.length_b   1.000
_cell.length_c   1.000
_cell.angle_alpha   90.00
_cell.angle_beta   90.00
_cell.angle_gamma   90.00
#
_symmetry.space_group_name_H-M   'P 1'
#
loop_
_entity.id
_entity.type
_entity.pdbx_description
1 polymer ?
#
loop_
_entity_poly.entity_id
_entity_poly.type
_entity_poly.pdbx_seq_one_letter_code
_entity_poly.pdbx_strand_id
1 'polypeptide(L)'
;MHIKHLIKKICIFFLLLYLCAPELLSAQTDSVTITEVMFNPNSTNNEFVEIYNYGSTPIDLTGWRLYDYQDVDTLKDFGQGLILAPKQFAVIF
;
A
#
# COMPACT_ATOMS: atom_id res chain seq x y z
N MET A 1 -30.10 10.37 -38.13
CA MET A 1 -29.65 8.96 -37.96
C MET A 1 -28.17 8.84 -37.56
N HIS A 2 -27.28 9.73 -38.00
CA HIS A 2 -25.83 9.69 -37.70
C HIS A 2 -25.46 9.86 -36.21
N ILE A 3 -26.12 10.78 -35.49
CA ILE A 3 -25.76 11.12 -34.09
C ILE A 3 -25.99 9.96 -33.12
N LYS A 4 -27.08 9.19 -33.28
CA LYS A 4 -27.39 8.06 -32.38
C LYS A 4 -26.35 6.94 -32.47
N HIS A 5 -25.81 6.69 -33.67
CA HIS A 5 -24.75 5.71 -33.90
C HIS A 5 -23.41 6.19 -33.34
N LEU A 6 -23.14 7.51 -33.41
CA LEU A 6 -21.95 8.12 -32.83
C LEU A 6 -21.97 8.02 -31.29
N ILE A 7 -23.11 8.36 -30.66
CA ILE A 7 -23.28 8.26 -29.20
C ILE A 7 -23.09 6.80 -28.74
N LYS A 8 -23.69 5.84 -29.45
CA LYS A 8 -23.55 4.42 -29.10
C LYS A 8 -22.11 3.93 -29.19
N LYS A 9 -21.34 4.39 -30.19
CA LYS A 9 -19.90 4.08 -30.32
C LYS A 9 -19.08 4.70 -29.19
N ILE A 10 -19.38 5.94 -28.81
CA ILE A 10 -18.73 6.61 -27.68
C ILE A 10 -19.01 5.86 -26.37
N CYS A 11 -20.26 5.49 -26.11
CA CYS A 11 -20.62 4.71 -24.92
C CYS A 11 -19.92 3.35 -24.88
N ILE A 12 -19.83 2.65 -26.01
CA ILE A 12 -19.12 1.37 -26.11
C ILE A 12 -17.62 1.55 -25.89
N PHE A 13 -17.01 2.60 -26.44
CA PHE A 13 -15.60 2.91 -26.21
C PHE A 13 -15.31 3.13 -24.72
N PHE A 14 -16.10 3.95 -24.03
CA PHE A 14 -15.94 4.18 -22.60
C PHE A 14 -16.23 2.91 -21.76
N LEU A 15 -17.20 2.09 -22.16
CA LEU A 15 -17.49 0.80 -21.51
C LEU A 15 -16.32 -0.20 -21.68
N LEU A 16 -15.74 -0.28 -22.88
CA LEU A 16 -14.57 -1.12 -23.16
C LEU A 16 -13.33 -0.61 -22.43
N LEU A 17 -13.15 0.71 -22.33
CA LEU A 17 -12.04 1.33 -21.61
C LEU A 17 -12.13 1.05 -20.10
N TYR A 18 -13.35 1.05 -19.54
CA TYR A 18 -13.59 0.66 -18.16
C TYR A 18 -13.29 -0.83 -17.88
N LEU A 19 -13.72 -1.72 -18.79
CA LEU A 19 -13.44 -3.17 -18.68
C LEU A 19 -11.97 -3.51 -18.88
N CYS A 20 -11.24 -2.71 -19.67
CA CYS A 20 -9.83 -2.94 -19.98
C CYS A 20 -8.86 -2.37 -18.93
N ALA A 21 -9.29 -1.37 -18.14
CA ALA A 21 -8.43 -0.68 -17.18
C ALA A 21 -9.12 -0.45 -15.82
N PRO A 22 -9.58 -1.51 -15.13
CA PRO A 22 -10.20 -1.37 -13.80
C PRO A 22 -9.23 -0.78 -12.77
N GLU A 23 -7.92 -0.90 -13.02
CA GLU A 23 -6.83 -0.41 -12.17
C GLU A 23 -6.81 1.13 -12.07
N LEU A 24 -7.38 1.85 -13.05
CA LEU A 24 -7.49 3.31 -13.03
C LEU A 24 -8.48 3.84 -11.97
N LEU A 25 -9.33 2.96 -11.43
CA LEU A 25 -10.27 3.27 -10.33
C LEU A 25 -9.81 2.70 -8.99
N SER A 26 -8.57 2.20 -8.87
CA SER A 26 -8.02 1.81 -7.58
C SER A 26 -7.86 3.06 -6.71
N ALA A 27 -8.82 3.31 -5.83
CA ALA A 27 -8.63 4.21 -4.71
C ALA A 27 -7.62 3.55 -3.78
N GLN A 28 -6.43 4.13 -3.63
CA GLN A 28 -5.47 3.71 -2.61
C GLN A 28 -6.07 4.00 -1.24
N THR A 29 -6.79 3.03 -0.69
CA THR A 29 -7.11 2.98 0.74
C THR A 29 -5.85 2.51 1.46
N ASP A 30 -5.49 3.14 2.58
CA ASP A 30 -4.33 2.77 3.38
C ASP A 30 -4.40 1.30 3.79
N SER A 31 -3.67 0.43 3.10
CA SER A 31 -3.72 -1.02 3.26
C SER A 31 -2.66 -1.57 4.21
N VAL A 32 -2.06 -0.69 5.02
CA VAL A 32 -1.09 -1.05 6.06
C VAL A 32 -1.70 -0.77 7.43
N THR A 33 -1.52 -1.70 8.37
CA THR A 33 -1.84 -1.50 9.78
C THR A 33 -0.63 -1.86 10.64
N ILE A 34 -0.51 -1.24 11.81
CA ILE A 34 0.38 -1.73 12.86
C ILE A 34 -0.30 -2.94 13.50
N THR A 35 0.45 -4.01 13.71
CA THR A 35 -0.03 -5.25 14.34
C THR A 35 0.58 -5.49 15.71
N GLU A 36 1.83 -5.05 15.93
CA GLU A 36 2.52 -5.17 17.21
C GLU A 36 3.42 -3.96 17.49
N VAL A 37 3.56 -3.62 18.77
CA VAL A 37 4.54 -2.65 19.27
C VAL A 37 5.27 -3.28 20.46
N MET A 38 6.54 -3.60 20.29
CA MET A 38 7.44 -4.09 21.34
C MET A 38 8.26 -2.93 21.88
N PHE A 39 7.75 -2.25 22.91
CA PHE A 39 8.39 -1.06 23.48
C PHE A 39 9.25 -1.33 24.72
N ASN A 40 9.22 -2.55 25.26
CA ASN A 40 9.98 -2.91 26.46
C ASN A 40 10.36 -4.40 26.43
N PRO A 41 11.26 -4.80 25.52
CA PRO A 41 11.73 -6.17 25.44
C PRO A 41 12.51 -6.57 26.69
N ASN A 42 12.63 -7.88 26.93
CA ASN A 42 13.66 -8.38 27.83
C ASN A 42 15.06 -8.04 27.28
N SER A 43 16.09 -8.09 28.12
CA SER A 43 17.45 -7.60 27.79
C SER A 43 18.13 -8.25 26.58
N THR A 44 17.53 -9.28 25.98
CA THR A 44 18.06 -9.99 24.81
C THR A 44 17.37 -9.63 23.50
N ASN A 45 16.23 -8.93 23.53
CA ASN A 45 15.45 -8.58 22.34
C ASN A 45 15.52 -7.07 22.06
N ASN A 46 15.35 -6.68 20.81
CA ASN A 46 15.26 -5.27 20.41
C ASN A 46 13.81 -4.77 20.45
N GLU A 47 13.65 -3.46 20.59
CA GLU A 47 12.37 -2.79 20.36
C GLU A 47 12.02 -2.86 18.88
N PHE A 48 10.73 -2.96 18.57
CA PHE A 48 10.26 -2.96 17.19
C PHE A 48 8.79 -2.58 17.05
N VAL A 49 8.42 -2.18 15.84
CA VAL A 49 7.03 -2.07 15.38
C VAL A 49 6.81 -3.07 14.24
N GLU A 50 5.76 -3.86 14.33
CA GLU A 50 5.32 -4.74 13.24
C GLU A 50 4.20 -4.07 12.43
N ILE A 51 4.33 -4.10 11.12
CA ILE A 51 3.31 -3.65 10.18
C ILE A 51 2.86 -4.79 9.27
N TYR A 52 1.60 -4.73 8.85
CA TYR A 52 0.96 -5.72 8.00
C TYR A 52 0.27 -5.06 6.82
N ASN A 53 0.60 -5.52 5.61
CA ASN A 53 -0.15 -5.16 4.41
C ASN A 53 -1.39 -6.07 4.28
N TYR A 54 -2.52 -5.57 4.76
CA TYR A 54 -3.80 -6.28 4.65
C TYR A 54 -4.46 -6.12 3.28
N GLY A 55 -3.86 -5.38 2.36
CA GLY A 55 -4.32 -5.19 0.99
C GLY A 55 -4.09 -6.41 0.08
N SER A 56 -4.37 -6.20 -1.20
CA SER A 56 -4.18 -7.19 -2.27
C SER A 56 -3.02 -6.86 -3.22
N THR A 57 -2.36 -5.72 -3.05
CA THR A 57 -1.25 -5.25 -3.90
C THR A 57 0.01 -4.98 -3.08
N PRO A 58 1.22 -5.15 -3.66
CA PRO A 58 2.46 -4.73 -3.00
C PRO A 58 2.45 -3.23 -2.69
N ILE A 59 3.12 -2.84 -1.61
CA ILE A 59 3.24 -1.44 -1.18
C ILE A 59 4.72 -1.07 -1.14
N ASP A 60 5.06 0.02 -1.81
CA ASP A 60 6.39 0.62 -1.68
C ASP A 60 6.43 1.52 -0.43
N LEU A 61 7.24 1.12 0.54
CA LEU A 61 7.50 1.80 1.80
C LEU A 61 8.63 2.84 1.66
N THR A 62 9.18 3.06 0.47
CA THR A 62 10.22 4.06 0.23
C THR A 62 9.74 5.45 0.68
N GLY A 63 10.49 6.06 1.59
CA GLY A 63 10.17 7.38 2.14
C GLY A 63 9.11 7.37 3.24
N TRP A 64 8.54 6.22 3.60
CA TRP A 64 7.71 6.08 4.79
C TRP A 64 8.51 6.39 6.05
N ARG A 65 7.80 6.86 7.06
CA ARG A 65 8.37 7.25 8.35
C ARG A 65 7.47 6.79 9.47
N LEU A 66 8.07 6.37 10.58
CA LEU A 66 7.38 6.25 11.85
C LEU A 66 7.54 7.57 12.60
N TYR A 67 6.47 8.01 13.25
CA TYR A 67 6.45 9.24 14.03
C TYR A 67 5.80 8.94 15.36
N ASP A 68 6.45 9.39 16.43
CA ASP A 68 5.87 9.42 17.77
C ASP A 68 5.81 10.87 18.28
N TYR A 69 5.59 11.07 19.58
CA TYR A 69 5.50 12.44 20.11
C TYR A 69 6.84 13.20 20.09
N GLN A 70 7.97 12.51 20.03
CA GLN A 70 9.31 13.08 20.24
C GLN A 70 10.18 13.08 18.99
N ASP A 71 10.04 12.10 18.08
CA ASP A 71 10.91 11.97 16.93
C ASP A 71 10.22 11.36 15.69
N VAL A 72 10.94 11.42 14.56
CA VAL A 72 10.57 10.81 13.28
C VAL A 72 11.67 9.84 12.84
N ASP A 73 11.34 8.56 12.79
CA ASP A 73 12.23 7.52 12.30
C ASP A 73 11.98 7.21 10.82
N THR A 74 13.03 7.25 10.02
CA THR A 74 12.98 6.83 8.61
C THR A 74 13.21 5.33 8.48
N LEU A 75 12.42 4.66 7.64
CA LEU A 75 12.64 3.24 7.35
C LEU A 75 13.94 3.04 6.54
N LYS A 76 14.74 2.06 6.95
CA LYS A 76 15.97 1.65 6.25
C LYS A 76 15.82 0.24 5.71
N ASP A 77 16.30 0.04 4.49
CA ASP A 77 16.38 -1.29 3.88
C ASP A 77 17.62 -2.03 4.41
N PHE A 78 17.42 -3.25 4.89
CA PHE A 78 18.48 -4.17 5.32
C PHE A 78 18.80 -5.25 4.27
N GLY A 79 18.46 -5.00 3.00
CA GLY A 79 18.76 -5.85 1.86
C GLY A 79 17.59 -6.73 1.40
N GLN A 80 16.38 -6.46 1.87
CA GLN A 80 15.15 -7.16 1.44
C GLN A 80 14.23 -6.27 0.59
N GLY A 81 14.60 -5.00 0.39
CA GLY A 81 13.78 -4.00 -0.27
C GLY A 81 12.74 -3.39 0.68
N LEU A 82 12.22 -2.24 0.27
CA LEU A 82 11.11 -1.57 0.95
C LEU A 82 9.75 -1.92 0.31
N ILE A 83 9.64 -3.08 -0.34
CA ILE A 83 8.38 -3.51 -0.94
C ILE A 83 7.69 -4.52 -0.01
N LEU A 84 6.58 -4.12 0.61
CA LEU A 84 5.76 -4.97 1.43
C LEU A 84 4.68 -5.65 0.58
N ALA A 85 4.89 -6.93 0.28
CA ALA A 85 3.96 -7.73 -0.51
C ALA A 85 2.58 -7.91 0.17
N PRO A 86 1.53 -8.26 -0.59
CA PRO A 86 0.20 -8.49 -0.03
C PRO A 86 0.23 -9.58 1.04
N LYS A 87 -0.52 -9.37 2.12
CA LYS A 87 -0.66 -10.34 3.22
C LYS A 87 0.67 -10.71 3.89
N GLN A 88 1.67 -9.83 3.81
CA GLN A 88 2.96 -9.99 4.48
C GLN A 88 3.14 -8.99 5.61
N PHE A 89 4.04 -9.34 6.53
CA PHE A 89 4.46 -8.53 7.66
C PHE A 89 5.86 -7.99 7.44
N ALA A 90 6.15 -6.84 8.03
CA ALA A 90 7.50 -6.30 8.16
C ALA A 90 7.73 -5.83 9.60
N VAL A 91 8.94 -6.09 10.10
CA VAL A 91 9.40 -5.63 11.41
C VAL A 91 10.35 -4.46 11.20
N ILE A 92 10.07 -3.37 11.91
CA ILE A 92 10.85 -2.14 11.88
C ILE A 92 11.53 -1.99 13.24
N PHE A 93 12.87 -1.91 13.22
CA PHE A 93 13.73 -1.72 14.38
C PHE A 93 14.27 -0.29 14.44
#